data_AF-A0A5B9EP04-F1
#
_entry.id   AF-A0A5B9EP04-F1
#
_cell.length_a   1.000
_cell.length_b   1.000
_cell.length_c   1.000
_cell.angle_alpha   90.00
_cell.angle_beta   90.00
_cell.angle_gamma   90.00
#
_symmetry.space_group_name_H-M   'P 1'
#
loop_
_entity.id
_entity.type
_entity.pdbx_description
1 polymer ?
#
loop_
_entity_poly.entity_id
_entity_poly.type
_entity_poly.pdbx_seq_one_letter_code
_entity_poly.pdbx_strand_id
1 'polypeptide(L)'
;MPTRYSRTLATLHWLLALMIIGALFGGKVLLANTPNSDPGKLFSLSLHLSLGLAILALMTLRVIVRWRSAAPPHADIGNEILNKAGVWAHWVLYALVFIMAVSGIVTARGADLPDIVFGGSGAPLPDIFTGSARTLHGITSTALIVLIIGHIGAAIYHQYVRKDGLLARMSLRR
;
A
#
# COMPACT_ATOMS: atom_id res chain seq x y z
N MET A 1 22.21 -6.30 -19.65
CA MET A 1 21.25 -5.70 -18.68
C MET A 1 20.05 -6.63 -18.56
N PRO A 2 19.49 -6.86 -17.36
CA PRO A 2 18.29 -7.67 -17.21
C PRO A 2 17.11 -7.01 -17.95
N THR A 3 16.26 -7.81 -18.58
CA THR A 3 15.05 -7.34 -19.29
C THR A 3 13.81 -7.32 -18.40
N ARG A 4 13.89 -7.93 -17.21
CA ARG A 4 12.82 -8.00 -16.21
C ARG A 4 13.37 -7.91 -14.78
N TYR A 5 12.48 -7.65 -13.83
CA TYR A 5 12.82 -7.71 -12.41
C TYR A 5 13.00 -9.16 -11.92
N SER A 6 13.68 -9.32 -10.77
CA SER A 6 13.82 -10.62 -10.12
C SER A 6 12.45 -11.16 -9.70
N ARG A 7 12.30 -12.49 -9.71
CA ARG A 7 11.05 -13.15 -9.31
C ARG A 7 10.61 -12.76 -7.92
N THR A 8 11.53 -12.70 -6.97
CA THR A 8 11.26 -12.27 -5.59
C THR A 8 10.64 -10.88 -5.57
N LEU A 9 11.18 -9.93 -6.35
CA LEU A 9 10.65 -8.57 -6.38
C LEU A 9 9.27 -8.51 -7.05
N ALA A 10 9.06 -9.29 -8.13
CA ALA A 10 7.76 -9.38 -8.79
C ALA A 10 6.69 -10.00 -7.87
N THR A 11 7.03 -11.08 -7.14
CA THR A 11 6.13 -11.70 -6.15
C THR A 11 5.77 -10.72 -5.05
N LEU A 12 6.77 -10.04 -4.46
CA LEU A 12 6.54 -9.04 -3.43
C LEU A 12 5.65 -7.90 -3.95
N HIS A 13 5.87 -7.44 -5.19
CA HIS A 13 5.05 -6.41 -5.81
C HIS A 13 3.58 -6.82 -5.91
N TRP A 14 3.27 -7.98 -6.50
CA TRP A 14 1.88 -8.41 -6.69
C TRP A 14 1.19 -8.74 -5.37
N LEU A 15 1.90 -9.35 -4.42
CA LEU A 15 1.38 -9.60 -3.09
C LEU A 15 1.03 -8.30 -2.37
N LEU A 16 1.96 -7.33 -2.35
CA LEU A 16 1.73 -6.02 -1.75
C LEU A 16 0.61 -5.26 -2.45
N ALA A 17 0.52 -5.31 -3.78
CA ALA A 17 -0.55 -4.66 -4.53
C ALA A 17 -1.93 -5.17 -4.08
N LEU A 18 -2.09 -6.50 -3.98
CA LEU A 18 -3.34 -7.11 -3.51
C LEU A 18 -3.65 -6.72 -2.06
N MET A 19 -2.67 -6.81 -1.18
CA MET A 19 -2.83 -6.47 0.25
C MET A 19 -3.17 -4.99 0.46
N ILE A 20 -2.50 -4.08 -0.24
CA ILE A 20 -2.73 -2.64 -0.14
C ILE A 20 -4.12 -2.29 -0.66
N ILE A 21 -4.55 -2.84 -1.80
CA ILE A 21 -5.91 -2.63 -2.32
C ILE A 21 -6.96 -3.13 -1.32
N GLY A 22 -6.77 -4.34 -0.78
CA GLY A 22 -7.66 -4.90 0.24
C GLY A 22 -7.72 -4.07 1.51
N ALA A 23 -6.56 -3.60 2.01
CA ALA A 23 -6.48 -2.77 3.21
C ALA A 23 -7.10 -1.38 3.00
N LEU A 24 -6.92 -0.77 1.82
CA LEU A 24 -7.54 0.50 1.46
C LEU A 24 -9.07 0.37 1.37
N PHE A 25 -9.57 -0.69 0.72
CA PHE A 25 -11.00 -0.98 0.68
C PHE A 25 -11.57 -1.23 2.09
N GLY A 26 -10.93 -2.11 2.87
CA GLY A 26 -11.32 -2.40 4.25
C GLY A 26 -11.32 -1.16 5.14
N GLY A 27 -10.34 -0.26 4.99
CA GLY A 27 -10.25 0.97 5.76
C GLY A 27 -11.27 2.04 5.34
N LYS A 28 -11.35 2.36 4.04
CA LYS A 28 -12.16 3.47 3.51
C LYS A 28 -13.61 3.13 3.24
N VAL A 29 -13.92 1.86 2.97
CA VAL A 29 -15.28 1.44 2.61
C VAL A 29 -15.93 0.70 3.76
N LEU A 30 -15.25 -0.26 4.38
CA LEU A 30 -15.85 -1.03 5.47
C LEU A 30 -15.76 -0.25 6.80
N LEU A 31 -14.55 -0.08 7.34
CA LEU A 31 -14.35 0.51 8.66
C LEU A 31 -14.83 1.96 8.80
N ALA A 32 -14.75 2.76 7.73
CA ALA A 32 -15.21 4.14 7.75
C ALA A 32 -16.75 4.26 7.83
N ASN A 33 -17.49 3.24 7.36
CA ASN A 33 -18.95 3.25 7.31
C ASN A 33 -19.59 2.35 8.38
N THR A 34 -18.81 1.61 9.15
CA THR A 34 -19.28 0.85 10.31
C THR A 34 -19.17 1.70 11.59
N PRO A 35 -20.21 1.89 12.39
CA PRO A 35 -20.12 2.60 13.68
C PRO A 35 -19.16 1.93 14.66
N ASN A 36 -18.47 2.69 15.52
CA ASN A 36 -17.58 2.12 16.54
C ASN A 36 -18.32 1.30 17.61
N SER A 37 -19.62 1.54 17.79
CA SER A 37 -20.50 0.77 18.66
C SER A 37 -20.91 -0.60 18.09
N ASP A 38 -20.61 -0.88 16.82
CA ASP A 38 -20.94 -2.15 16.17
C ASP A 38 -19.97 -3.26 16.65
N PRO A 39 -20.47 -4.34 17.28
CA PRO A 39 -19.64 -5.44 17.75
C PRO A 39 -18.84 -6.12 16.62
N GLY A 40 -19.38 -6.15 15.40
CA GLY A 40 -18.72 -6.72 14.23
C GLY A 40 -17.51 -5.92 13.75
N LYS A 41 -17.34 -4.66 14.22
CA LYS A 41 -16.21 -3.82 13.83
C LYS A 41 -14.87 -4.34 14.35
N LEU A 42 -14.85 -5.01 15.51
CA LEU A 42 -13.62 -5.53 16.11
C LEU A 42 -12.90 -6.52 15.19
N PHE A 43 -13.64 -7.42 14.54
CA PHE A 43 -13.05 -8.35 13.57
C PHE A 43 -12.47 -7.64 12.34
N SER A 44 -13.20 -6.65 11.82
CA SER A 44 -12.70 -5.87 10.67
C SER A 44 -11.46 -5.07 11.03
N LEU A 45 -11.40 -4.56 12.26
CA LEU A 45 -10.27 -3.82 12.78
C LEU A 45 -9.06 -4.73 12.99
N SER A 46 -9.25 -5.93 13.54
CA SER A 46 -8.17 -6.91 13.71
C SER A 46 -7.52 -7.29 12.39
N LEU A 47 -8.33 -7.50 11.35
CA LEU A 47 -7.84 -7.78 10.00
C LEU A 47 -7.08 -6.58 9.42
N HIS A 48 -7.64 -5.37 9.54
CA HIS A 48 -7.01 -4.15 9.01
C HIS A 48 -5.66 -3.84 9.68
N LEU A 49 -5.57 -3.94 11.01
CA LEU A 49 -4.33 -3.74 11.77
C LEU A 49 -3.28 -4.80 11.39
N SER A 50 -3.69 -6.07 11.31
CA SER A 50 -2.81 -7.17 10.94
C SER A 50 -2.27 -7.01 9.52
N LEU A 51 -3.13 -6.64 8.56
CA LEU A 51 -2.73 -6.35 7.18
C LEU A 51 -1.77 -5.17 7.13
N GLY A 52 -2.01 -4.09 7.88
CA GLY A 52 -1.13 -2.93 7.95
C GLY A 52 0.30 -3.28 8.38
N LEU A 53 0.43 -4.10 9.44
CA LEU A 53 1.73 -4.58 9.92
C LEU A 53 2.42 -5.51 8.91
N ALA A 54 1.66 -6.43 8.31
CA ALA A 54 2.19 -7.33 7.28
C ALA A 54 2.67 -6.57 6.03
N ILE A 55 1.91 -5.56 5.59
CA ILE A 55 2.31 -4.66 4.49
C ILE A 55 3.60 -3.93 4.86
N LEU A 56 3.73 -3.39 6.07
CA LEU A 56 4.94 -2.70 6.51
C LEU A 56 6.17 -3.62 6.45
N ALA A 57 6.06 -4.84 6.98
CA ALA A 57 7.13 -5.82 6.97
C ALA A 57 7.53 -6.22 5.53
N LEU A 58 6.55 -6.58 4.69
CA LEU A 58 6.79 -6.97 3.30
C LEU A 58 7.29 -5.82 2.44
N MET A 59 6.83 -4.59 2.70
CA MET A 59 7.30 -3.40 2.00
C MET A 59 8.76 -3.10 2.34
N THR A 60 9.14 -3.26 3.61
CA THR A 60 10.53 -3.15 4.06
C THR A 60 11.41 -4.18 3.35
N LEU A 61 10.98 -5.45 3.33
CA LEU A 61 11.66 -6.51 2.59
C LEU A 61 11.76 -6.18 1.09
N ARG A 62 10.70 -5.66 0.48
CA ARG A 62 10.66 -5.27 -0.93
C ARG A 62 11.68 -4.17 -1.24
N VAL A 63 11.82 -3.16 -0.38
CA VAL A 63 12.84 -2.10 -0.55
C VAL A 63 14.25 -2.69 -0.47
N ILE A 64 14.52 -3.54 0.52
CA ILE A 64 15.82 -4.22 0.67
C ILE A 64 16.14 -5.05 -0.58
N VAL A 65 15.19 -5.85 -1.06
CA VAL A 65 15.35 -6.67 -2.28
C VAL A 65 15.55 -5.80 -3.51
N ARG A 66 14.83 -4.67 -3.62
CA ARG A 66 14.97 -3.73 -4.74
C ARG A 66 16.35 -3.09 -4.80
N TRP A 67 16.95 -2.78 -3.65
CA TRP A 67 18.31 -2.22 -3.58
C TRP A 67 19.39 -3.24 -3.86
N ARG A 68 19.18 -4.52 -3.48
CA ARG A 68 20.15 -5.60 -3.70
C ARG A 68 20.06 -6.26 -5.08
N SER A 69 18.96 -6.09 -5.79
CA SER A 69 18.72 -6.73 -7.09
C SER A 69 19.02 -5.78 -8.25
N ALA A 70 19.61 -6.32 -9.33
CA ALA A 70 19.67 -5.62 -10.60
C ALA A 70 18.24 -5.33 -11.12
N ALA A 71 18.06 -4.17 -11.73
CA ALA A 71 16.79 -3.76 -12.31
C ALA A 71 16.93 -3.51 -13.82
N PRO A 72 15.87 -3.79 -14.60
CA PRO A 72 15.83 -3.37 -15.99
C PRO A 72 15.94 -1.84 -16.11
N PRO A 73 16.44 -1.32 -17.23
CA PRO A 73 16.42 0.11 -17.51
C PRO A 73 15.02 0.69 -17.35
N HIS A 74 14.93 1.96 -16.94
CA HIS A 74 13.64 2.65 -16.89
C HIS A 74 12.93 2.60 -18.26
N ALA A 75 11.61 2.59 -18.25
CA ALA A 75 10.86 2.71 -19.49
C ALA A 75 11.15 4.09 -20.11
N ASP A 76 11.36 4.11 -21.41
CA ASP A 76 11.56 5.33 -22.17
C ASP A 76 10.46 5.43 -23.22
N ILE A 77 9.62 6.45 -23.07
CA ILE A 77 8.53 6.73 -24.02
C ILE A 77 8.84 7.92 -24.94
N GLY A 78 10.10 8.38 -24.99
CA GLY A 78 10.51 9.53 -25.79
C GLY A 78 10.08 10.88 -25.22
N ASN A 79 9.61 10.92 -23.96
CA ASN A 79 9.27 12.14 -23.26
C ASN A 79 9.93 12.13 -21.87
N GLU A 80 10.92 13.01 -21.68
CA GLU A 80 11.73 13.05 -20.47
C GLU A 80 10.91 13.35 -19.20
N ILE A 81 9.89 14.22 -19.31
CA ILE A 81 9.02 14.58 -18.18
C ILE A 81 8.24 13.35 -17.72
N LEU A 82 7.62 12.63 -18.65
CA LEU A 82 6.84 11.44 -18.35
C LEU A 82 7.72 10.28 -17.85
N ASN A 83 8.93 10.13 -18.40
CA ASN A 83 9.91 9.16 -17.91
C ASN A 83 10.28 9.46 -16.44
N LYS A 84 10.59 10.72 -16.11
CA LYS A 84 10.88 11.16 -14.73
C LYS A 84 9.68 10.97 -13.81
N ALA A 85 8.47 11.29 -14.27
CA ALA A 85 7.23 11.09 -13.51
C ALA A 85 7.04 9.61 -13.13
N GLY A 86 7.32 8.69 -14.06
CA GLY A 86 7.28 7.24 -13.78
C GLY A 86 8.25 6.81 -12.68
N VAL A 87 9.46 7.37 -12.65
CA VAL A 87 10.45 7.10 -11.59
C VAL A 87 9.98 7.65 -10.25
N TRP A 88 9.57 8.92 -10.21
CA TRP A 88 9.13 9.59 -8.98
C TRP A 88 7.86 8.97 -8.41
N ALA A 89 6.92 8.54 -9.25
CA ALA A 89 5.69 7.88 -8.80
C ALA A 89 5.99 6.67 -7.90
N HIS A 90 7.01 5.85 -8.24
CA HIS A 90 7.39 4.70 -7.41
C HIS A 90 7.96 5.12 -6.05
N TRP A 91 8.82 6.13 -6.02
CA TRP A 91 9.40 6.63 -4.77
C TRP A 91 8.35 7.25 -3.86
N VAL A 92 7.43 8.04 -4.43
CA VAL A 92 6.30 8.62 -3.69
C VAL A 92 5.38 7.52 -3.16
N LEU A 93 5.05 6.49 -3.96
CA LEU A 93 4.29 5.34 -3.49
C LEU A 93 4.98 4.64 -2.31
N TYR A 94 6.32 4.49 -2.34
CA TYR A 94 7.03 3.87 -1.23
C TYR A 94 6.89 4.71 0.04
N ALA A 95 7.21 6.00 -0.06
CA ALA A 95 7.11 6.92 1.07
C ALA A 95 5.69 6.92 1.68
N LEU A 96 4.66 6.99 0.84
CA LEU A 96 3.27 7.00 1.30
C LEU A 96 2.84 5.69 1.96
N VAL A 97 3.31 4.52 1.49
CA VAL A 97 3.02 3.25 2.18
C VAL A 97 3.63 3.22 3.58
N PHE A 98 4.86 3.72 3.75
CA PHE A 98 5.48 3.82 5.08
C PHE A 98 4.74 4.83 5.98
N ILE A 99 4.43 6.03 5.45
CA ILE A 99 3.66 7.06 6.18
C ILE A 99 2.30 6.51 6.62
N MET A 100 1.62 5.77 5.73
CA MET A 100 0.34 5.13 6.01
C MET A 100 0.44 4.13 7.16
N ALA A 101 1.43 3.23 7.12
CA ALA A 101 1.63 2.23 8.16
C ALA A 101 1.99 2.86 9.51
N VAL A 102 2.93 3.81 9.52
CA VAL A 102 3.38 4.49 10.75
C VAL A 102 2.23 5.30 11.36
N SER A 103 1.51 6.10 10.56
CA SER A 103 0.35 6.85 11.05
C SER A 103 -0.76 5.93 11.58
N GLY A 104 -0.94 4.76 10.97
CA GLY A 104 -1.88 3.73 11.46
C GLY A 104 -1.46 3.15 12.82
N ILE A 105 -0.17 2.84 13.00
CA ILE A 105 0.36 2.35 14.28
C ILE A 105 0.18 3.42 15.38
N VAL A 106 0.53 4.67 15.11
CA VAL A 106 0.38 5.77 16.08
C VAL A 106 -1.09 5.99 16.44
N THR A 107 -1.98 5.96 15.45
CA THR A 107 -3.44 6.02 15.68
C THR A 107 -3.91 4.87 16.57
N ALA A 108 -3.48 3.64 16.25
CA ALA A 108 -3.89 2.45 16.99
C ALA A 108 -3.41 2.48 18.44
N ARG A 109 -2.17 2.91 18.69
CA ARG A 109 -1.63 3.08 20.04
C ARG A 109 -2.33 4.18 20.82
N GLY A 110 -2.62 5.32 20.19
CA GLY A 110 -3.32 6.43 20.84
C GLY A 110 -4.77 6.10 21.23
N ALA A 111 -5.37 5.08 20.61
CA ALA A 111 -6.72 4.61 20.90
C ALA A 111 -6.75 3.24 21.60
N ASP A 112 -5.61 2.77 22.11
CA ASP A 112 -5.44 1.49 22.80
C ASP A 112 -5.96 0.24 22.04
N LEU A 113 -5.99 0.34 20.71
CA LEU A 113 -6.52 -0.72 19.85
C LEU A 113 -5.81 -2.06 20.00
N PRO A 114 -4.48 -2.15 20.21
CA PRO A 114 -3.85 -3.46 20.39
C PRO A 114 -4.44 -4.26 21.54
N ASP A 115 -4.74 -3.61 22.66
CA ASP A 115 -5.30 -4.28 23.84
C ASP A 115 -6.79 -4.60 23.63
N ILE A 116 -7.56 -3.65 23.10
CA ILE A 116 -8.99 -3.84 22.80
C ILE A 116 -9.22 -4.96 21.77
N VAL A 117 -8.42 -4.98 20.71
CA VAL A 117 -8.65 -5.85 19.54
C VAL A 117 -7.97 -7.21 19.67
N PHE A 118 -6.77 -7.27 20.26
CA PHE A 118 -5.98 -8.51 20.35
C PHE A 118 -5.75 -8.96 21.79
N GLY A 119 -5.74 -8.05 22.77
CA GLY A 119 -5.52 -8.35 24.19
C GLY A 119 -6.76 -8.88 24.91
N GLY A 120 -7.96 -8.62 24.37
CA GLY A 120 -9.21 -9.11 24.95
C GLY A 120 -9.63 -8.35 26.21
N SER A 121 -9.24 -7.07 26.34
CA SER A 121 -9.54 -6.24 27.51
C SER A 121 -11.04 -6.02 27.75
N GLY A 122 -11.87 -6.22 26.72
CA GLY A 122 -13.32 -5.99 26.78
C GLY A 122 -13.69 -4.50 26.85
N ALA A 123 -12.72 -3.60 26.79
CA ALA A 123 -12.96 -2.17 26.75
C ALA A 123 -13.66 -1.79 25.42
N PRO A 124 -14.61 -0.83 25.45
CA PRO A 124 -15.26 -0.36 24.23
C PRO A 124 -14.29 0.38 23.33
N LEU A 125 -14.52 0.36 22.02
CA LEU A 125 -13.85 1.28 21.11
C LEU A 125 -14.23 2.72 21.46
N PRO A 126 -13.31 3.70 21.33
CA PRO A 126 -13.65 5.11 21.45
C PRO A 126 -14.76 5.49 20.45
N ASP A 127 -15.64 6.42 20.78
CA ASP A 127 -16.72 6.86 19.88
C ASP A 127 -16.18 7.36 18.53
N ILE A 128 -15.03 8.04 18.57
CA ILE A 128 -14.33 8.55 17.40
C ILE A 128 -12.82 8.39 17.57
N PHE A 129 -12.15 8.04 16.47
CA PHE A 129 -10.69 8.11 16.38
C PHE A 129 -10.28 9.54 16.03
N THR A 130 -9.46 10.18 16.86
CA THR A 130 -9.01 11.56 16.67
C THR A 130 -7.47 11.66 16.65
N GLY A 131 -6.95 12.88 16.51
CA GLY A 131 -5.52 13.17 16.55
C GLY A 131 -4.88 13.33 15.16
N SER A 132 -3.72 13.98 15.14
CA SER A 132 -2.98 14.32 13.92
C SER A 132 -2.60 13.08 13.10
N ALA A 133 -2.22 11.98 13.78
CA ALA A 133 -1.90 10.71 13.12
C ALA A 133 -3.11 10.12 12.39
N ARG A 134 -4.32 10.21 12.97
CA ARG A 134 -5.55 9.73 12.33
C ARG A 134 -5.92 10.55 11.11
N THR A 135 -5.76 11.87 11.18
CA THR A 135 -5.93 12.78 10.05
C THR A 135 -4.94 12.48 8.95
N LEU A 136 -3.65 12.34 9.29
CA LEU A 136 -2.59 12.00 8.34
C LEU A 136 -2.85 10.65 7.67
N HIS A 137 -3.28 9.64 8.41
CA HIS A 137 -3.68 8.33 7.86
C HIS A 137 -4.83 8.47 6.86
N GLY A 138 -5.84 9.27 7.20
CA GLY A 138 -6.97 9.58 6.33
C GLY A 138 -6.58 10.28 5.03
N ILE A 139 -5.70 11.28 5.08
CA ILE A 139 -5.20 12.01 3.90
C ILE A 139 -4.30 11.09 3.05
N THR A 140 -3.37 10.38 3.69
CA THR A 140 -2.41 9.47 3.04
C THR A 140 -3.13 8.36 2.29
N SER A 141 -4.22 7.83 2.85
CA SER A 141 -5.05 6.82 2.19
C SER A 141 -5.67 7.33 0.88
N THR A 142 -6.21 8.55 0.87
CA THR A 142 -6.76 9.17 -0.35
C THR A 142 -5.65 9.41 -1.38
N ALA A 143 -4.49 9.92 -0.96
CA ALA A 143 -3.35 10.14 -1.83
C ALA A 143 -2.84 8.83 -2.47
N LEU A 144 -2.77 7.74 -1.68
CA LEU A 144 -2.41 6.42 -2.18
C LEU A 144 -3.42 5.91 -3.22
N ILE A 145 -4.72 6.04 -2.98
CA ILE A 145 -5.74 5.61 -3.94
C ILE A 145 -5.55 6.32 -5.28
N VAL A 146 -5.40 7.65 -5.27
CA VAL A 146 -5.21 8.44 -6.49
C VAL A 146 -3.95 7.99 -7.24
N LEU A 147 -2.83 7.83 -6.55
CA LEU A 147 -1.57 7.40 -7.17
C LEU A 147 -1.61 5.96 -7.66
N ILE A 148 -2.29 5.05 -6.97
CA ILE A 148 -2.48 3.66 -7.41
C ILE A 148 -3.31 3.64 -8.69
N ILE A 149 -4.39 4.41 -8.78
CA ILE A 149 -5.20 4.52 -10.00
C ILE A 149 -4.34 5.04 -11.15
N GLY A 150 -3.57 6.12 -10.93
CA GLY A 150 -2.65 6.65 -11.93
C GLY A 150 -1.58 5.63 -12.36
N HIS A 151 -1.01 4.90 -11.40
CA HIS A 151 -0.02 3.86 -11.64
C HIS A 151 -0.57 2.70 -12.48
N ILE A 152 -1.77 2.20 -12.15
CA ILE A 152 -2.45 1.16 -12.92
C ILE A 152 -2.80 1.68 -14.32
N GLY A 153 -3.32 2.91 -14.41
CA GLY A 153 -3.63 3.56 -15.69
C GLY A 153 -2.41 3.68 -16.59
N ALA A 154 -1.26 4.07 -16.05
CA ALA A 154 0.01 4.10 -16.78
C ALA A 154 0.41 2.69 -17.25
N ALA A 155 0.32 1.68 -16.37
CA ALA A 155 0.65 0.31 -16.75
C ALA A 155 -0.24 -0.23 -17.89
N ILE A 156 -1.54 0.08 -17.87
CA ILE A 156 -2.50 -0.24 -18.94
C ILE A 156 -2.14 0.51 -20.23
N TYR A 157 -1.84 1.81 -20.14
CA TYR A 157 -1.42 2.61 -21.29
C TYR A 157 -0.18 2.02 -21.97
N HIS A 158 0.83 1.65 -21.19
CA HIS A 158 2.05 1.01 -21.69
C HIS A 158 1.75 -0.34 -22.36
N GLN A 159 0.89 -1.16 -21.75
CA GLN A 159 0.56 -2.48 -22.27
C GLN A 159 -0.24 -2.43 -23.58
N TYR A 160 -1.27 -1.59 -23.66
CA TYR A 160 -2.26 -1.65 -24.74
C TYR A 160 -2.10 -0.55 -25.79
N VAL A 161 -1.61 0.63 -25.40
CA VAL A 161 -1.42 1.76 -26.33
C VAL A 161 0.01 1.78 -26.85
N ARG A 162 1.01 1.79 -25.96
CA ARG A 162 2.43 1.78 -26.36
C ARG A 162 2.89 0.42 -26.86
N LYS A 163 2.29 -0.66 -26.34
CA LYS A 163 2.64 -2.05 -26.68
C LYS A 163 4.13 -2.35 -26.46
N ASP A 164 4.73 -1.75 -25.44
CA ASP A 164 6.16 -1.87 -25.13
C ASP A 164 6.48 -3.02 -24.16
N GLY A 165 5.46 -3.79 -23.78
CA GLY A 165 5.59 -4.95 -22.92
C GLY A 165 6.01 -4.61 -21.48
N LEU A 166 5.73 -3.40 -20.99
CA LEU A 166 6.11 -2.97 -19.63
C LEU A 166 5.70 -3.98 -18.55
N LEU A 167 4.49 -4.55 -18.63
CA LEU A 167 4.00 -5.52 -17.66
C LEU A 167 4.82 -6.81 -17.62
N ALA A 168 5.42 -7.21 -18.74
CA ALA A 168 6.27 -8.40 -18.81
C ALA A 168 7.50 -8.29 -17.88
N ARG A 169 7.92 -7.06 -17.54
CA ARG A 169 9.01 -6.82 -16.60
C ARG A 169 8.66 -7.24 -15.16
N MET A 170 7.37 -7.34 -14.83
CA MET A 170 6.84 -7.81 -13.55
C MET A 170 6.22 -9.23 -13.63
N SER A 171 6.53 -9.99 -14.68
CA SER A 171 6.01 -11.35 -14.85
C SER A 171 6.59 -12.33 -13.81
N LEU A 172 5.74 -13.22 -13.31
CA LEU A 172 6.13 -14.35 -12.45
C LEU A 172 6.64 -15.56 -13.25
N ARG A 173 6.27 -15.66 -14.54
CA ARG A 173 6.59 -16.79 -15.41
C ARG A 173 8.06 -16.76 -15.87
N ARG A 174 8.64 -17.93 -16.17
CA ARG A 174 10.01 -18.01 -16.75
C ARG A 174 10.03 -17.39 -18.12
#